data_AF-Q6K4P3-F1
#
_entry.id   AF-Q6K4P3-F1
#
_cell.length_a   1.000
_cell.length_b   1.000
_cell.length_c   1.000
_cell.angle_alpha   90.00
_cell.angle_beta   90.00
_cell.angle_gamma   90.00
#
_symmetry.space_group_name_H-M   'P 1'
#
loop_
_entity.id
_entity.type
_entity.pdbx_description
1 polymer ?
#
loop_
_entity_poly.entity_id
_entity_poly.type
_entity_poly.pdbx_seq_one_letter_code
_entity_poly.pdbx_strand_id
1 'polypeptide(L)' 'MAVGVLNVYDLSNSLARQLSTSFLRKPIEAIWHTGVLVYGNKYLYGGGIQSLPVGRTPYGRPVRVVEPGVTHIPR' A
#
# COMPACT_ATOMS: atom_id res chain seq x y z
N MET A 1 -9.25 -9.85 -18.83
CA MET A 1 -8.29 -10.28 -17.79
C MET A 1 -7.34 -9.14 -17.51
N ALA A 2 -6.99 -8.90 -16.24
CA ALA A 2 -5.95 -7.94 -15.86
C ALA A 2 -5.12 -8.45 -14.71
N VAL A 3 -3.83 -8.10 -14.72
CA VAL A 3 -2.93 -8.34 -13.59
C VAL A 3 -3.29 -7.35 -12.48
N GLY A 4 -3.58 -7.89 -11.30
CA GLY A 4 -3.71 -7.09 -10.08
C GLY A 4 -2.34 -6.93 -9.44
N VAL A 5 -2.06 -5.73 -8.95
CA VAL A 5 -0.81 -5.41 -8.25
C VAL A 5 -1.14 -4.84 -6.87
N LEU A 6 -0.57 -5.39 -5.81
CA LEU A 6 -0.65 -4.88 -4.46
C LEU A 6 0.56 -4.01 -4.15
N ASN A 7 0.34 -2.70 -4.04
CA ASN A 7 1.36 -1.76 -3.60
C ASN A 7 1.34 -1.67 -2.07
N VAL A 8 2.50 -1.84 -1.44
CA VAL A 8 2.68 -1.80 0.01
C VAL A 8 3.53 -0.58 0.37
N TYR A 9 3.07 0.19 1.36
CA TYR A 9 3.71 1.40 1.85
C TYR A 9 4.03 1.26 3.35
N ASP A 10 5.13 1.86 3.77
CA ASP A 10 5.40 2.15 5.18
C ASP A 10 5.11 3.63 5.43
N LEU A 11 4.00 3.91 6.12
CA LEU A 11 3.59 5.29 6.44
C LEU A 11 4.55 5.99 7.42
N SER A 12 5.39 5.23 8.11
CA SER A 12 6.36 5.78 9.06
C SER A 12 7.69 6.14 8.41
N ASN A 13 7.93 5.80 7.14
CA ASN A 13 9.22 5.97 6.47
C ASN A 13 10.41 5.45 7.30
N SER A 14 10.34 4.18 7.72
CA SER A 14 11.31 3.49 8.58
C SER A 14 11.37 3.94 10.04
N LEU A 15 10.63 4.96 10.46
CA LEU A 15 10.64 5.41 11.86
C LEU A 15 10.05 4.37 12.80
N ALA A 16 9.05 3.58 12.37
CA ALA A 16 8.49 2.52 13.20
C ALA A 16 9.57 1.49 13.57
N ARG A 17 10.40 1.08 12.61
CA ARG A 17 11.53 0.18 12.87
C ARG A 17 12.53 0.74 13.89
N GLN A 18 12.78 2.04 13.84
CA GLN A 18 13.77 2.70 14.70
C GLN A 18 13.24 2.98 16.12
N LEU A 19 11.95 3.32 16.25
CA LEU A 19 11.42 3.93 17.47
C LEU A 19 10.38 3.06 18.20
N SER A 20 9.89 1.98 17.59
CA SER A 20 8.80 1.17 18.13
C SER A 20 9.11 0.55 19.48
N THR A 21 10.32 0.07 19.73
CA THR A 21 10.68 -0.49 21.03
C THR A 21 10.61 0.58 22.13
N SER A 22 10.96 1.82 21.84
CA SER A 22 10.90 2.93 22.81
C SER A 22 9.46 3.36 23.12
N PHE A 23 8.61 3.48 22.09
CA PHE A 23 7.23 3.97 22.26
C PHE A 23 6.23 2.88 22.62
N LEU A 24 6.36 1.70 22.02
CA LEU A 24 5.38 0.61 22.11
C LEU A 24 5.88 -0.55 22.99
N ARG A 25 7.16 -0.54 23.39
CA ARG A 25 7.84 -1.68 24.04
C ARG A 25 7.76 -2.97 23.23
N LYS A 26 7.55 -2.84 21.92
CA LYS A 26 7.40 -3.94 20.98
C LYS A 26 8.00 -3.55 19.65
N PRO A 27 8.94 -4.33 19.10
CA PRO A 27 9.48 -4.06 17.78
C PRO A 27 8.39 -4.29 16.73
N ILE A 28 8.22 -3.30 15.85
CA ILE A 28 7.44 -3.43 14.61
C ILE A 28 8.28 -2.92 13.43
N GLU A 29 8.12 -3.53 12.27
CA GLU A 29 8.92 -3.20 11.08
C GLU A 29 8.48 -1.88 10.43
N ALA A 30 7.18 -1.62 10.38
CA ALA A 30 6.60 -0.51 9.63
C ALA A 30 5.15 -0.24 10.08
N ILE A 31 4.61 0.89 9.64
CA ILE A 31 3.17 1.16 9.67
C ILE A 31 2.63 0.88 8.27
N TRP A 32 2.08 -0.31 8.07
CA TRP A 32 1.68 -0.78 6.75
C TRP A 32 0.41 -0.09 6.25
N HIS A 33 0.45 0.36 5.00
CA HIS A 33 -0.72 0.70 4.21
C HIS A 33 -0.63 0.03 2.85
N THR A 34 -1.76 -0.25 2.22
CA THR A 34 -1.81 -0.96 0.94
C THR A 34 -2.81 -0.34 -0.02
N GLY A 35 -2.53 -0.45 -1.32
CA GLY A 35 -3.48 -0.14 -2.38
C GLY A 35 -3.39 -1.13 -3.53
N VAL A 36 -4.55 -1.48 -4.10
CA VAL A 36 -4.65 -2.38 -5.26
C VAL A 36 -4.59 -1.54 -6.53
N LEU A 37 -3.69 -1.89 -7.42
CA LEU A 37 -3.59 -1.34 -8.76
C LEU A 37 -4.11 -2.39 -9.74
N VAL A 38 -5.17 -2.04 -10.47
CA VAL A 38 -5.76 -2.88 -11.51
C VAL A 38 -6.34 -1.97 -12.58
N TYR A 39 -6.30 -2.39 -13.84
CA TYR A 39 -6.76 -1.57 -14.97
C TYR A 39 -6.09 -0.18 -15.05
N GLY A 40 -4.83 -0.07 -14.60
CA GLY A 40 -4.10 1.20 -14.57
C GLY A 40 -4.65 2.21 -13.54
N ASN A 41 -5.51 1.78 -12.63
CA ASN A 41 -6.10 2.63 -11.59
C ASN A 41 -5.81 2.04 -10.21
N LYS A 42 -5.57 2.90 -9.22
CA LYS A 42 -5.27 2.49 -7.86
C LYS A 42 -6.46 2.72 -6.95
N TYR A 43 -6.77 1.70 -6.16
CA TYR A 43 -7.86 1.68 -5.20
C TYR A 43 -7.30 1.49 -3.79
N LEU A 44 -7.74 2.32 -2.86
CA LEU A 44 -7.36 2.26 -1.45
C LEU A 44 -8.50 2.73 -0.55
N TYR A 45 -8.41 2.43 0.75
CA TYR A 45 -9.40 2.83 1.74
C TYR A 45 -8.76 3.67 2.84
N GLY A 46 -9.33 4.84 3.09
CA GLY A 46 -8.85 5.79 4.11
C GLY A 46 -9.93 6.80 4.47
N GLY A 47 -11.04 6.31 5.05
CA GLY A 47 -12.26 7.10 5.30
C GLY A 47 -13.31 7.01 4.19
N GLY A 48 -13.12 6.09 3.24
CA GLY A 48 -13.94 5.90 2.05
C GLY A 48 -13.12 5.22 0.94
N ILE A 49 -13.80 4.75 -0.11
CA ILE A 49 -13.11 4.22 -1.29
C ILE A 49 -12.50 5.39 -2.05
N GLN A 50 -11.19 5.34 -2.27
CA GLN A 50 -10.46 6.30 -3.07
C GLN A 50 -9.96 5.61 -4.34
N SER A 51 -10.13 6.31 -5.47
CA SER A 51 -9.72 5.87 -6.81
C SER A 51 -8.80 6.92 -7.39
N LEU A 52 -7.53 6.57 -7.60
CA LEU A 52 -6.48 7.50 -7.99
C LEU A 52 -5.64 6.93 -9.15
N PRO A 53 -5.17 7.79 -10.08
CA PRO A 53 -4.17 7.39 -11.05
C PRO A 53 -2.89 6.84 -10.39
N VAL A 54 -2.18 5.97 -11.11
CA VAL A 54 -0.88 5.45 -10.65
C VAL A 54 0.08 6.60 -10.34
N GLY A 55 0.84 6.47 -9.26
CA GLY A 55 1.85 7.46 -8.84
C GLY A 55 1.29 8.72 -8.16
N ARG A 56 -0.03 8.85 -7.96
CA ARG A 56 -0.66 10.02 -7.32
C ARG A 56 -1.03 9.82 -5.85
N THR A 57 -0.59 8.73 -5.21
CA THR A 57 -0.89 8.50 -3.79
C THR A 57 -0.14 9.45 -2.88
N PRO A 58 -0.78 9.95 -1.79
CA PRO A 58 -0.09 10.81 -0.81
C PRO A 58 1.02 10.07 -0.04
N TYR A 59 1.01 8.74 -0.10
CA TYR A 59 1.95 7.85 0.61
C TYR A 59 3.31 7.65 -0.11
N GLY A 60 3.58 8.41 -1.17
CA GLY A 60 4.83 8.30 -1.92
C GLY A 60 4.93 7.03 -2.78
N ARG A 61 6.15 6.51 -2.94
CA ARG A 61 6.42 5.27 -3.68
C ARG A 61 6.21 4.05 -2.77
N PRO A 62 5.63 2.95 -3.27
CA PRO A 62 5.54 1.74 -2.50
C PRO A 62 6.93 1.21 -2.16
N VAL A 63 7.09 0.71 -0.93
CA VAL A 63 8.32 0.03 -0.48
C VAL A 63 8.38 -1.41 -0.98
N ARG A 64 7.22 -1.98 -1.35
CA ARG A 64 7.11 -3.29 -1.99
C ARG A 64 5.94 -3.31 -2.97
N VAL A 65 6.17 -3.95 -4.11
CA VAL A 65 5.15 -4.26 -5.12
C VAL A 65 4.99 -5.76 -5.16
N VAL A 66 3.76 -6.26 -4.98
CA VAL A 66 3.43 -7.70 -4.99
C VAL A 66 2.42 -7.96 -6.09
N GLU A 67 2.59 -9.04 -6.84
CA GLU A 67 1.62 -9.49 -7.86
C GLU A 67 0.74 -10.60 -7.26
N PRO A 68 -0.43 -10.28 -6.69
CA PRO A 68 -1.32 -11.28 -6.10
C PRO A 68 -1.92 -12.25 -7.13
N GLY A 69 -1.98 -11.85 -8.41
CA GLY A 69 -2.48 -12.69 -9.49
C GLY A 69 -3.29 -11.93 -10.54
N VAL A 70 -4.13 -12.66 -11.27
CA VAL A 70 -4.94 -12.16 -12.39
C VAL A 70 -6.41 -12.14 -12.02
N THR A 71 -7.12 -11.08 -12.40
CA THR A 71 -8.59 -11.00 -12.31
C THR A 71 -9.26 -11.21 -13.66
N HIS A 72 -10.43 -11.85 -13.63
CA HIS A 72 -11.33 -12.03 -14.76
C HIS A 72 -12.55 -11.10 -14.71
N ILE A 73 -12.73 -10.36 -13.60
CA ILE A 73 -13.82 -9.40 -13.43
C ILE A 73 -13.60 -8.24 -14.41
N PRO A 74 -14.55 -7.87 -15.28
CA PRO A 74 -14.43 -6.72 -16.16
C PRO A 74 -14.17 -5.41 -15.41
N ARG A 75 -13.75 -4.37 -16.13
CA ARG A 75 -13.59 -3.04 -15.56
C ARG A 75 -14.95 -2.44 -15.14
#